data_AF-A0A955QD99-F1
#
_entry.id   AF-A0A955QD99-F1
#
_cell.length_a   1.000
_cell.length_b   1.000
_cell.length_c   1.000
_cell.angle_alpha   90.00
_cell.angle_beta   90.00
_cell.angle_gamma   90.00
#
_symmetry.space_group_name_H-M   'P 1'
#
loop_
_entity.id
_entity.type
_entity.pdbx_description
1 polymer ?
#
loop_
_entity_poly.entity_id
_entity_poly.type
_entity_poly.pdbx_seq_one_letter_code
_entity_poly.pdbx_strand_id
1 'polypeptide(L)'
;MGRRPGTEKRQRTHMFTVRFSPQEADRARHLADRAGQSVAALIRQSLFNVPPPRAVRRPTVNHKAVAQLLGQLGKIGTNINQLAKQANAGRYQENTIELALRDLMELRTACLQALGREPDRPLDDSL
;
A
#
# COMPACT_ATOMS: atom_id res chain seq x y z
N MET A 1 31.09 29.71 -23.10
CA MET A 1 30.91 29.29 -21.69
C MET A 1 30.83 27.77 -21.62
N GLY A 2 31.88 27.10 -21.11
CA GLY A 2 31.86 25.64 -20.92
C GLY A 2 31.26 25.25 -19.57
N ARG A 3 30.29 24.32 -19.57
CA ARG A 3 29.73 23.76 -18.33
C ARG A 3 30.82 22.99 -17.58
N ARG A 4 31.07 23.35 -16.32
CA ARG A 4 31.91 22.58 -15.40
C ARG A 4 31.23 21.22 -15.14
N PRO A 5 31.91 20.08 -15.32
CA PRO A 5 31.36 18.79 -14.92
C PRO A 5 31.19 18.79 -13.40
N GLY A 6 29.98 18.46 -12.92
CA GLY A 6 29.73 18.29 -11.50
C GLY A 6 30.61 17.17 -10.94
N THR A 7 31.21 17.37 -9.77
CA THR A 7 32.07 16.37 -9.12
C THR A 7 31.27 15.10 -8.80
N GLU A 8 31.55 14.02 -9.52
CA GLU A 8 30.96 12.70 -9.28
C GLU A 8 31.56 12.07 -8.01
N LYS A 9 31.03 12.40 -6.83
CA LYS A 9 31.44 11.82 -5.53
C LYS A 9 30.85 10.43 -5.27
N ARG A 10 30.62 9.63 -6.32
CA ARG A 10 29.95 8.34 -6.19
C ARG A 10 30.94 7.31 -5.64
N GLN A 11 30.72 6.85 -4.42
CA GLN A 11 31.56 5.82 -3.79
C GLN A 11 31.47 4.44 -4.48
N ARG A 12 30.46 4.23 -5.32
CA ARG A 12 30.21 2.97 -6.04
C ARG A 12 30.36 3.23 -7.54
N THR A 13 31.51 2.85 -8.08
CA THR A 13 31.92 3.17 -9.46
C THR A 13 31.77 2.00 -10.43
N HIS A 14 31.71 0.76 -9.94
CA HIS A 14 31.64 -0.44 -10.76
C HIS A 14 30.21 -1.01 -10.80
N MET A 15 29.76 -1.44 -11.98
CA MET A 15 28.47 -2.11 -12.18
C MET A 15 28.67 -3.56 -12.59
N PHE A 16 27.90 -4.46 -11.98
CA PHE A 16 27.75 -5.83 -12.43
C PHE A 16 26.37 -5.98 -13.06
N THR A 17 26.33 -6.45 -14.31
CA THR A 17 25.08 -6.72 -15.04
C THR A 17 24.85 -8.22 -15.09
N VAL A 18 23.71 -8.67 -14.58
CA VAL A 18 23.32 -10.09 -14.57
C VAL A 18 21.96 -10.21 -15.26
N ARG A 19 21.80 -11.23 -16.11
CA ARG A 19 20.52 -11.55 -16.75
C ARG A 19 19.74 -12.52 -15.86
N PHE A 20 18.46 -12.25 -15.70
CA PHE A 20 17.52 -13.09 -14.96
C PHE A 20 16.41 -13.55 -15.90
N SER A 21 15.93 -14.77 -15.72
CA SER A 21 14.63 -15.18 -16.24
C SER A 21 13.51 -14.36 -15.59
N PRO A 22 12.30 -14.31 -16.19
CA PRO A 22 11.16 -13.62 -15.59
C PRO A 22 10.85 -14.11 -14.16
N GLN A 23 10.89 -15.43 -13.96
CA GLN A 23 10.59 -16.08 -12.68
C GLN A 23 11.60 -15.70 -11.59
N GLU A 24 12.90 -15.66 -11.93
CA GLU A 24 13.95 -15.25 -11.00
C GLU A 24 13.85 -13.76 -10.66
N ALA A 25 13.53 -12.92 -11.65
CA ALA A 25 13.36 -11.49 -11.43
C ALA A 25 12.21 -11.19 -10.46
N ASP A 26 11.09 -11.88 -10.60
CA ASP A 26 9.94 -11.74 -9.70
C ASP A 26 10.24 -12.26 -8.30
N ARG A 27 10.95 -13.39 -8.19
CA ARG A 27 11.39 -13.91 -6.90
C ARG A 27 12.34 -12.94 -6.19
N ALA A 28 13.28 -12.33 -6.93
CA ALA A 28 14.20 -11.34 -6.39
C ALA A 28 13.47 -10.07 -5.91
N ARG A 29 12.47 -9.59 -6.66
CA ARG A 29 11.62 -8.46 -6.24
C ARG A 29 10.85 -8.78 -4.96
N HIS A 30 10.19 -9.95 -4.93
CA HIS A 30 9.40 -10.37 -3.78
C HIS A 30 10.25 -10.49 -2.51
N LEU A 31 11.46 -11.05 -2.61
CA LEU A 31 12.40 -11.11 -1.48
C LEU A 31 12.84 -9.72 -1.03
N ALA A 32 13.14 -8.82 -1.97
CA ALA A 32 13.55 -7.46 -1.65
C ALA A 32 12.42 -6.66 -0.96
N ASP A 33 11.19 -6.82 -1.42
CA ASP A 33 10.02 -6.16 -0.85
C ASP A 33 9.72 -6.68 0.57
N ARG A 34 9.80 -7.99 0.79
CA ARG A 34 9.69 -8.58 2.14
C ARG A 34 10.79 -8.08 3.09
N ALA A 35 12.00 -7.87 2.58
CA ALA A 35 13.12 -7.35 3.35
C ALA A 35 13.08 -5.81 3.53
N GLY A 36 12.13 -5.10 2.90
CA GLY A 36 12.05 -3.64 2.95
C GLY A 36 13.21 -2.92 2.28
N GLN A 37 13.83 -3.55 1.26
CA GLN A 37 15.04 -3.07 0.61
C GLN A 37 14.90 -3.04 -0.91
N SER A 38 15.87 -2.45 -1.61
CA SER A 38 15.97 -2.59 -3.07
C SER A 38 16.61 -3.93 -3.43
N VAL A 39 16.30 -4.44 -4.63
CA VAL A 39 16.93 -5.68 -5.15
C VAL A 39 18.46 -5.59 -5.12
N ALA A 40 19.04 -4.44 -5.48
CA ALA A 40 20.48 -4.20 -5.44
C ALA A 40 21.07 -4.12 -4.01
N ALA A 41 20.26 -3.77 -3.00
CA ALA A 41 20.68 -3.84 -1.60
C ALA A 41 20.63 -5.28 -1.10
N LEU A 42 19.57 -6.03 -1.41
CA LEU A 42 19.44 -7.45 -1.10
C LEU A 42 20.59 -8.27 -1.70
N ILE A 43 20.88 -8.09 -3.00
CA ILE A 43 21.99 -8.81 -3.67
C ILE A 43 23.32 -8.53 -2.97
N ARG A 44 23.60 -7.27 -2.61
CA ARG A 44 24.86 -6.93 -1.93
C ARG A 44 24.92 -7.47 -0.52
N GLN A 45 23.80 -7.45 0.21
CA GLN A 45 23.72 -8.08 1.52
C GLN A 45 24.03 -9.58 1.42
N SER A 46 23.43 -10.27 0.45
CA SER A 46 23.68 -11.70 0.22
C SER A 46 25.11 -12.01 -0.21
N LEU A 47 25.72 -11.16 -1.05
CA LEU A 47 27.08 -11.40 -1.56
C LEU A 47 28.19 -11.10 -0.55
N PHE A 48 28.03 -10.06 0.26
CA PHE A 48 29.11 -9.54 1.11
C PHE A 48 28.81 -9.64 2.61
N ASN A 49 27.65 -10.18 2.99
CA ASN A 49 27.16 -10.23 4.37
C ASN A 49 27.20 -8.87 5.09
N VAL A 50 27.09 -7.77 4.32
CA VAL A 50 27.15 -6.41 4.84
C VAL A 50 25.76 -6.02 5.36
N PRO A 51 25.66 -5.40 6.54
CA PRO A 51 24.39 -4.91 7.03
C PRO A 51 23.75 -3.97 6.01
N PRO A 52 22.44 -4.11 5.75
CA PRO A 52 21.80 -3.36 4.72
C PRO A 52 21.90 -1.86 5.03
N PRO A 53 22.16 -1.00 4.03
CA PRO A 53 22.11 0.43 4.25
C PRO A 53 20.74 0.78 4.82
N ARG A 54 20.72 1.63 5.87
CA ARG A 54 19.53 2.07 6.62
C ARG A 54 18.34 2.12 5.68
N ALA A 55 17.36 1.24 5.89
CA ALA A 55 16.27 0.97 4.98
C ALA A 55 15.77 2.30 4.39
N VAL A 56 16.10 2.54 3.12
CA VAL A 56 15.55 3.68 2.40
C VAL A 56 14.08 3.36 2.35
N ARG A 57 13.29 4.10 3.14
CA ARG A 57 11.84 3.93 3.33
C ARG A 57 11.18 3.72 1.97
N ARG A 58 11.16 2.48 1.51
CA ARG A 58 10.33 2.03 0.41
C ARG A 58 9.02 1.80 1.13
N PRO A 59 7.97 2.59 0.84
CA PRO A 59 6.65 2.22 1.29
C PRO A 59 6.46 0.81 0.75
N THR A 60 6.43 -0.18 1.64
CA THR A 60 6.07 -1.54 1.23
C THR A 60 4.71 -1.45 0.54
N VAL A 61 4.35 -2.44 -0.28
CA VAL A 61 3.01 -2.51 -0.89
C VAL A 61 1.91 -2.25 0.16
N ASN A 62 2.14 -2.67 1.40
CA ASN A 62 1.29 -2.40 2.55
C ASN A 62 1.10 -0.91 2.88
N HIS A 63 2.10 -0.04 2.74
CA HIS A 63 1.94 1.38 3.07
C HIS A 63 0.98 2.12 2.13
N LYS A 64 0.98 1.79 0.83
CA LYS A 64 0.05 2.40 -0.13
C LYS A 64 -1.37 1.91 0.10
N ALA A 65 -1.52 0.60 0.34
CA ALA A 65 -2.80 0.00 0.73
C ALA A 65 -3.33 0.64 2.01
N VAL A 66 -2.51 0.74 3.07
CA VAL A 66 -2.87 1.37 4.35
C VAL A 66 -3.27 2.85 4.16
N ALA A 67 -2.55 3.61 3.33
CA ALA A 67 -2.92 5.01 3.05
C ALA A 67 -4.28 5.14 2.34
N GLN A 68 -4.59 4.24 1.39
CA GLN A 68 -5.88 4.20 0.73
C GLN A 68 -7.01 3.82 1.71
N LEU A 69 -6.75 2.88 2.62
CA LEU A 69 -7.69 2.48 3.67
C LEU A 69 -8.00 3.62 4.64
N LEU A 70 -6.97 4.33 5.11
CA LEU A 70 -7.15 5.49 5.97
C LEU A 70 -7.96 6.61 5.29
N GLY A 71 -7.77 6.81 3.98
CA GLY A 71 -8.55 7.76 3.20
C GLY A 71 -10.02 7.39 3.09
N GLN A 72 -10.34 6.11 2.87
CA GLN A 72 -11.73 5.64 2.84
C GLN A 72 -12.39 5.73 4.23
N LEU A 73 -11.65 5.41 5.29
CA LEU A 73 -12.14 5.51 6.66
C LEU A 73 -12.50 6.97 7.04
N GLY A 74 -11.71 7.94 6.59
CA GLY A 74 -12.01 9.36 6.78
C GLY A 74 -13.32 9.82 6.13
N LYS A 75 -13.68 9.25 4.97
CA LYS A 75 -14.96 9.52 4.31
C LYS A 75 -16.14 8.98 5.11
N ILE A 76 -16.03 7.74 5.62
CA ILE A 76 -17.06 7.15 6.49
C ILE A 76 -17.25 7.98 7.76
N GLY A 77 -16.16 8.36 8.44
CA GLY A 77 -16.23 9.18 9.63
C GLY A 77 -16.92 10.53 9.37
N THR A 78 -16.70 11.11 8.19
CA THR A 78 -17.39 12.33 7.76
C THR A 78 -18.89 12.11 7.58
N ASN A 79 -19.31 11.03 6.94
CA ASN A 79 -20.72 10.72 6.71
C ASN A 79 -21.44 10.41 8.03
N ILE A 80 -20.82 9.63 8.93
CA ILE A 80 -21.36 9.38 10.27
C ILE A 80 -21.48 10.68 11.08
N ASN A 81 -20.49 11.58 10.98
CA ASN A 81 -20.57 12.86 11.67
C ASN A 81 -21.71 13.73 11.13
N GLN A 82 -21.97 13.70 9.81
CA GLN A 82 -23.11 14.39 9.21
C GLN A 82 -24.45 13.80 9.68
N LEU A 83 -24.54 12.47 9.78
CA LEU A 83 -25.70 11.77 10.34
C LEU A 83 -26.00 12.19 11.78
N ALA A 84 -24.97 12.14 12.63
CA ALA A 84 -25.09 12.57 14.03
C ALA A 84 -25.54 14.03 14.12
N LYS A 85 -25.02 14.90 13.25
CA LYS A 85 -25.41 16.31 13.20
C LYS A 85 -26.87 16.51 12.79
N GLN A 86 -27.36 15.74 11.81
CA GLN A 86 -28.76 15.81 11.37
C GLN A 86 -29.74 15.21 12.38
N ALA A 87 -29.35 14.10 13.01
CA ALA A 87 -30.11 13.49 14.11
C ALA A 87 -30.22 14.45 15.32
N ASN A 88 -29.10 15.06 15.73
CA ASN A 88 -29.09 16.07 16.80
C ASN A 88 -29.89 17.33 16.45
N ALA A 89 -30.07 17.64 15.17
CA ALA A 89 -30.91 18.73 14.69
C ALA A 89 -32.40 18.37 14.57
N GLY A 90 -32.80 17.16 14.98
CA GLY A 90 -34.18 16.67 14.90
C GLY A 90 -34.68 16.38 13.47
N ARG A 91 -33.77 16.27 12.49
CA ARG A 91 -34.08 16.02 11.07
C ARG A 91 -33.67 14.62 10.63
N TYR A 92 -34.09 13.61 11.39
CA TYR A 92 -33.77 12.22 11.08
C TYR A 92 -34.59 11.72 9.89
N GLN A 93 -33.90 11.19 8.85
CA GLN A 93 -34.53 10.48 7.74
C GLN A 93 -34.14 9.00 7.78
N GLU A 94 -35.09 8.12 7.50
CA GLU A 94 -34.91 6.67 7.67
C GLU A 94 -33.83 6.09 6.72
N ASN A 95 -33.73 6.63 5.49
CA ASN A 95 -32.75 6.24 4.47
C ASN A 95 -31.28 6.56 4.83
N THR A 96 -31.04 7.35 5.87
CA THR A 96 -29.69 7.84 6.15
C THR A 96 -28.80 6.77 6.80
N ILE A 97 -29.40 5.78 7.48
CA ILE A 97 -28.68 4.60 7.99
C ILE A 97 -28.28 3.67 6.83
N GLU A 98 -29.16 3.44 5.86
CA GLU A 98 -28.87 2.60 4.70
C GLU A 98 -27.71 3.13 3.85
N LEU A 99 -27.62 4.46 3.70
CA LEU A 99 -26.50 5.11 3.00
C LEU A 99 -25.16 4.87 3.72
N ALA A 100 -25.12 5.01 5.05
CA ALA A 100 -23.90 4.75 5.81
C ALA A 100 -23.50 3.26 5.81
N LEU A 101 -24.47 2.35 5.85
CA LEU A 101 -24.22 0.91 5.73
C LEU A 101 -23.65 0.55 4.36
N ARG A 102 -24.13 1.20 3.29
CA ARG A 102 -23.59 1.03 1.93
C ARG A 102 -22.14 1.48 1.84
N ASP A 103 -21.82 2.68 2.33
CA ASP A 103 -20.45 3.19 2.35
C ASP A 103 -19.49 2.26 3.12
N LEU A 104 -19.98 1.68 4.22
CA LEU A 104 -19.23 0.71 5.02
C LEU A 104 -18.96 -0.60 4.28
N MET A 105 -19.93 -1.11 3.51
CA MET A 105 -19.77 -2.32 2.69
C MET A 105 -18.79 -2.11 1.53
N GLU A 106 -18.81 -0.94 0.90
CA GLU A 106 -17.84 -0.57 -0.15
C GLU A 106 -16.42 -0.51 0.42
N LEU A 107 -16.25 0.07 1.63
CA LEU A 107 -14.97 0.11 2.32
C LEU A 107 -14.48 -1.29 2.71
N ARG A 108 -15.36 -2.16 3.25
CA ARG A 108 -15.02 -3.56 3.56
C ARG A 108 -14.49 -4.28 2.32
N THR A 109 -15.11 -4.06 1.17
CA THR A 109 -14.71 -4.68 -0.10
C THR A 109 -13.34 -4.19 -0.54
N ALA A 110 -13.09 -2.88 -0.49
CA ALA A 110 -11.78 -2.30 -0.79
C ALA A 110 -10.67 -2.81 0.15
N CYS A 111 -10.98 -3.01 1.43
CA CYS A 111 -10.08 -3.64 2.40
C CYS A 111 -9.69 -5.06 2.03
N LEU A 112 -10.68 -5.89 1.70
CA LEU A 112 -10.45 -7.29 1.39
C LEU A 112 -9.62 -7.43 0.10
N GLN A 113 -9.94 -6.65 -0.93
CA GLN A 113 -9.15 -6.59 -2.17
C GLN A 113 -7.70 -6.15 -1.91
N ALA A 114 -7.49 -5.10 -1.10
CA ALA A 114 -6.16 -4.62 -0.76
C ALA A 114 -5.34 -5.65 0.05
N LEU A 115 -6.01 -6.56 0.77
CA LEU A 115 -5.40 -7.66 1.51
C LEU A 115 -5.29 -8.96 0.69
N GLY A 116 -5.69 -8.96 -0.59
CA GLY A 116 -5.69 -10.14 -1.45
C GLY A 116 -6.71 -11.21 -1.05
N ARG A 117 -7.82 -10.81 -0.41
CA ARG A 117 -8.92 -11.68 0.00
C ARG A 117 -10.20 -11.31 -0.77
N GLU A 118 -11.00 -12.30 -1.13
CA GLU A 118 -12.33 -12.03 -1.69
C GLU A 118 -13.34 -11.74 -0.57
N PRO A 119 -14.29 -10.81 -0.79
CA PRO A 119 -15.42 -10.63 0.10
C PRO A 119 -16.29 -11.88 0.08
N ASP A 120 -16.50 -12.50 1.25
CA ASP A 120 -17.48 -13.57 1.40
C ASP A 120 -18.82 -13.12 0.81
N ARG A 121 -19.33 -13.90 -0.15
CA ARG A 121 -20.67 -13.75 -0.70
C ARG A 121 -21.66 -13.95 0.44
N PRO A 122 -22.68 -13.09 0.61
CA PRO A 122 -23.73 -13.37 1.58
C PRO A 122 -24.33 -14.74 1.29
N LEU A 123 -24.59 -15.51 2.34
CA LEU A 123 -25.31 -16.78 2.22
C LEU A 123 -26.65 -16.49 1.54
N ASP A 124 -26.95 -17.31 0.53
CA ASP A 124 -28.22 -17.29 -0.20
C ASP A 124 -29.35 -17.49 0.82
N ASP A 125 -30.10 -16.43 1.13
CA ASP A 125 -31.34 -16.52 1.91
C ASP A 125 -32.43 -17.13 1.02
N SER A 126 -32.29 -18.41 0.71
CA SER A 126 -33.35 -19.25 0.16
C SER A 126 -33.84 -20.22 1.23
N LEU A 127 -34.68 -19.72 2.15
CA LEU A 127 -35.72 -20.45 2.89
C LEU A 127 -36.87 -19.51 3.28
#